data_AF-A0A7C4BPS4-F1
#
_entry.id   AF-A0A7C4BPS4-F1
#
_cell.length_a   1.000
_cell.length_b   1.000
_cell.length_c   1.000
_cell.angle_alpha   90.00
_cell.angle_beta   90.00
_cell.angle_gamma   90.00
#
_symmetry.space_group_name_H-M   'P 1'
#
loop_
_entity.id
_entity.type
_entity.pdbx_description
1 polymer ?
#
loop_
_entity_poly.entity_id
_entity_poly.type
_entity_poly.pdbx_seq_one_letter_code
_entity_poly.pdbx_strand_id
1 'polypeptide(L)'
;MILKRCVFMFLLIIILTLAFGVSIINAKVLWMDTFDDKKIDPKYQFVDHPGKWVEEDGVLKQTEPAPGDHTYCIIDGGFAEPHTVIVKVRIDDWGDNDLSRAGIGVRINPAA
;
A
#
# COMPACT_ATOMS: atom_id res chain seq x y z
N MET A 1 -6.80 -40.88 -36.94
CA MET A 1 -5.58 -40.04 -37.07
C MET A 1 -5.71 -38.67 -36.39
N ILE A 2 -6.90 -38.07 -36.31
CA ILE A 2 -7.16 -36.73 -35.74
C ILE A 2 -6.96 -36.69 -34.21
N LEU A 3 -7.47 -37.68 -33.46
CA LEU A 3 -7.38 -37.70 -31.99
C LEU A 3 -5.93 -37.70 -31.46
N LYS A 4 -5.01 -38.42 -32.13
CA LYS A 4 -3.58 -38.45 -31.76
C LYS A 4 -2.89 -37.09 -31.96
N ARG A 5 -3.33 -36.29 -32.95
CA ARG A 5 -2.81 -34.95 -33.21
C ARG A 5 -3.30 -33.95 -32.16
N CYS A 6 -4.55 -34.07 -31.73
CA CYS A 6 -5.09 -33.25 -30.63
C CYS A 6 -4.37 -33.52 -29.31
N VAL A 7 -4.15 -34.79 -28.96
CA VAL A 7 -3.42 -35.16 -27.72
C VAL A 7 -1.98 -34.65 -27.75
N PHE A 8 -1.28 -34.78 -28.89
CA PHE A 8 0.08 -34.25 -29.05
C PHE A 8 0.13 -32.73 -28.91
N MET A 9 -0.83 -32.01 -29.48
CA MET A 9 -0.91 -30.55 -29.39
C MET A 9 -1.20 -30.08 -27.96
N PHE A 10 -2.09 -30.75 -27.24
CA PHE A 10 -2.34 -30.46 -25.82
C PHE A 10 -1.11 -30.71 -24.95
N LEU A 11 -0.37 -31.80 -25.21
CA LEU A 11 0.86 -32.11 -24.49
C LEU A 11 1.93 -31.04 -24.75
N LEU A 12 2.05 -30.57 -25.99
CA LEU A 12 2.99 -29.51 -26.39
C LEU A 12 2.68 -28.19 -25.68
N ILE A 13 1.39 -27.81 -25.57
CA ILE A 13 0.95 -26.60 -24.87
C ILE A 13 1.29 -26.69 -23.38
N ILE A 14 1.02 -27.83 -22.73
CA ILE A 14 1.36 -28.03 -21.30
C ILE A 14 2.87 -27.93 -21.07
N ILE A 15 3.67 -28.56 -21.93
CA ILE A 15 5.14 -28.48 -21.87
C ILE A 15 5.62 -27.05 -22.09
N LEU A 16 5.02 -26.30 -23.03
CA LEU A 16 5.36 -24.89 -23.22
C LEU A 16 5.01 -24.06 -21.98
N THR A 17 3.83 -24.25 -21.38
CA THR A 17 3.43 -23.50 -20.18
C THR A 17 4.26 -23.82 -18.94
N LEU A 18 4.81 -25.04 -18.85
CA LEU A 18 5.75 -25.44 -17.79
C LEU A 18 7.18 -24.94 -18.06
N ALA A 19 7.60 -24.91 -19.33
CA ALA A 19 8.91 -24.41 -19.75
C ALA A 19 9.02 -22.88 -19.67
N PHE A 20 7.94 -22.17 -19.96
CA PHE A 20 7.77 -20.75 -19.63
C PHE A 20 7.25 -20.62 -18.20
N GLY A 21 8.05 -21.09 -17.24
CA GLY A 21 7.77 -20.94 -15.83
C GLY A 21 7.38 -19.49 -15.55
N VAL A 22 6.16 -19.28 -15.07
CA VAL A 22 5.71 -17.98 -14.58
C VAL A 22 6.68 -17.62 -13.46
N SER A 23 7.56 -16.66 -13.73
CA SER A 23 8.42 -16.10 -12.70
C SER A 23 7.51 -15.33 -11.76
N ILE A 24 7.09 -16.00 -10.69
CA ILE A 24 6.39 -15.33 -9.60
C ILE A 24 7.44 -14.46 -8.93
N ILE A 25 7.48 -13.19 -9.33
CA ILE A 25 8.30 -12.19 -8.64
C ILE A 25 7.69 -12.02 -7.26
N ASN A 26 8.29 -12.65 -6.25
CA ASN A 26 7.93 -12.43 -4.86
C ASN A 26 8.86 -11.36 -4.29
N ALA A 27 8.30 -10.17 -4.03
CA ALA A 27 9.02 -9.13 -3.32
C ALA A 27 8.88 -9.36 -1.81
N LYS A 28 9.98 -9.28 -1.07
CA LYS A 28 9.95 -9.33 0.40
C LYS A 28 9.18 -8.12 0.91
N VAL A 29 8.14 -8.36 1.72
CA VAL A 29 7.47 -7.30 2.48
C VAL A 29 8.46 -6.78 3.53
N LEU A 30 8.87 -5.52 3.40
CA LEU A 30 9.84 -4.90 4.31
C LEU A 30 9.18 -4.48 5.62
N TRP A 31 7.92 -4.06 5.55
CA TRP A 31 7.07 -3.70 6.69
C TRP A 31 5.63 -3.61 6.18
N MET A 32 4.68 -3.92 7.06
CA MET A 32 3.25 -3.85 6.80
C MET A 32 2.54 -3.65 8.13
N ASP A 33 1.46 -2.89 8.08
CA ASP A 33 0.53 -2.71 9.18
C ASP A 33 -0.88 -2.98 8.66
N THR A 34 -1.64 -3.77 9.40
CA THR A 34 -3.04 -4.14 9.08
C THR A 34 -4.04 -3.41 9.96
N PHE A 35 -3.59 -2.68 10.98
CA PHE A 35 -4.42 -1.93 11.93
C PHE A 35 -5.40 -2.78 12.76
N ASP A 36 -5.13 -4.09 12.88
CA ASP A 36 -6.01 -5.03 13.60
C ASP A 36 -5.81 -4.99 15.11
N ASP A 37 -4.70 -4.43 15.60
CA ASP A 37 -4.33 -4.43 17.02
C ASP A 37 -4.79 -3.18 17.78
N LYS A 38 -5.36 -2.19 17.06
CA LYS A 38 -5.91 -0.93 17.59
C LYS A 38 -4.85 -0.09 18.29
N LYS A 39 -3.59 -0.21 17.86
CA LYS A 39 -2.46 0.49 18.44
C LYS A 39 -1.57 1.02 17.33
N ILE A 40 -1.50 2.35 17.26
CA ILE A 40 -0.58 3.03 16.35
C ILE A 40 0.84 2.47 16.54
N ASP A 41 1.36 1.83 15.49
CA ASP A 41 2.72 1.30 15.46
C ASP A 41 3.73 2.45 15.77
N PRO A 42 4.67 2.25 16.71
CA PRO A 42 5.71 3.25 17.02
C PRO A 42 6.56 3.71 15.84
N LYS A 43 6.52 3.01 14.71
CA LYS A 43 7.20 3.38 13.47
C LYS A 43 6.55 4.58 12.78
N TYR A 44 5.28 4.89 13.07
CA TYR A 44 4.65 6.12 12.61
C TYR A 44 5.14 7.33 13.39
N GLN A 45 5.36 8.42 12.66
CA GLN A 45 5.82 9.70 13.17
C GLN A 45 4.86 10.81 12.73
N PHE A 46 4.61 11.75 13.63
CA PHE A 46 3.67 12.86 13.47
C PHE A 46 4.36 14.21 13.72
N VAL A 47 5.64 14.32 13.32
CA VAL A 47 6.49 15.49 13.61
C VAL A 47 5.99 16.72 12.86
N ASP A 48 5.91 17.86 13.54
CA ASP A 48 5.66 19.20 12.97
C ASP A 48 4.42 19.37 12.07
N HIS A 49 3.44 18.48 12.19
CA HIS A 49 2.20 18.58 11.43
C HIS A 49 0.98 18.67 12.36
N PRO A 50 0.06 19.62 12.12
CA PRO A 50 -1.22 19.60 12.81
C PRO A 50 -1.93 18.30 12.45
N GLY A 51 -2.64 17.69 13.39
CA GLY A 51 -3.35 16.44 13.13
C GLY A 51 -3.54 15.59 14.38
N LYS A 52 -4.67 14.91 14.45
CA LYS A 52 -4.94 13.90 15.47
C LYS A 52 -5.11 12.58 14.76
N TRP A 53 -4.36 11.57 15.19
CA TRP A 53 -4.38 10.25 14.59
C TRP A 53 -4.85 9.23 15.61
N VAL A 54 -5.71 8.32 15.18
CA VAL A 54 -6.24 7.22 15.98
C VAL A 54 -6.26 5.96 15.15
N GLU A 55 -6.03 4.81 15.78
CA GLU A 55 -6.22 3.52 15.13
C GLU A 55 -7.47 2.84 15.68
N GLU A 56 -8.47 2.70 14.83
CA GLU A 56 -9.76 2.10 15.16
C GLU A 56 -10.43 1.58 13.90
N ASP A 57 -11.33 0.60 14.05
CA ASP A 57 -12.08 -0.01 12.95
C ASP A 57 -11.22 -0.55 11.79
N GLY A 58 -10.02 -1.05 12.10
CA GLY A 58 -9.10 -1.64 11.12
C GLY A 58 -8.44 -0.60 10.20
N VAL A 59 -8.37 0.66 10.62
CA VAL A 59 -7.67 1.72 9.88
C VAL A 59 -6.98 2.71 10.83
N LEU A 60 -5.90 3.33 10.35
CA LEU A 60 -5.36 4.55 10.93
C LEU A 60 -6.11 5.76 10.35
N LYS A 61 -6.75 6.56 11.21
CA LYS A 61 -7.61 7.70 10.84
C LYS A 61 -7.00 9.01 11.30
N GLN A 62 -7.05 10.01 10.43
CA GLN A 62 -6.90 11.40 10.83
C GLN A 62 -8.28 11.92 11.25
N THR A 63 -8.39 12.55 12.43
CA THR A 63 -9.66 13.01 13.02
C THR A 63 -9.73 14.51 13.31
N GLU A 64 -8.75 15.30 12.85
CA GLU A 64 -8.79 16.76 12.97
C GLU A 64 -9.51 17.33 11.74
N PRO A 65 -10.75 17.85 11.88
CA PRO A 65 -11.62 18.18 10.75
C PRO A 65 -11.14 19.35 9.89
N ALA A 66 -10.35 20.27 10.45
CA ALA A 66 -9.85 21.45 9.74
C ALA A 66 -8.39 21.74 10.15
N PRO A 67 -7.43 20.90 9.73
CA PRO A 67 -6.04 21.01 10.19
C PRO A 67 -5.30 22.23 9.62
N GLY A 68 -5.91 22.97 8.68
CA GLY A 68 -5.34 24.14 8.01
C GLY A 68 -4.28 23.74 6.99
N ASP A 69 -3.17 23.18 7.48
CA ASP A 69 -2.10 22.60 6.67
C ASP A 69 -2.31 21.11 6.44
N HIS A 70 -1.53 20.53 5.53
CA HIS A 70 -1.53 19.08 5.33
C HIS A 70 -1.05 18.37 6.59
N THR A 71 -1.77 17.30 6.94
CA THR A 71 -1.39 16.42 8.04
C THR A 71 -0.65 15.22 7.49
N TYR A 72 0.47 14.85 8.08
CA TYR A 72 1.21 13.67 7.64
C TYR A 72 1.32 12.64 8.76
N CYS A 73 1.25 11.38 8.34
CA CYS A 73 1.64 10.23 9.11
C CYS A 73 2.82 9.61 8.36
N ILE A 74 4.01 9.69 8.97
CA ILE A 74 5.28 9.45 8.28
C ILE A 74 5.90 8.16 8.80
N ILE A 75 6.53 7.40 7.90
CA ILE A 75 7.35 6.24 8.25
C ILE A 75 8.76 6.53 7.77
N ASP A 76 9.69 6.70 8.70
CA ASP A 76 11.13 6.59 8.39
C ASP A 76 11.53 5.12 8.47
N GLY A 77 11.46 4.46 7.32
CA GLY A 77 11.60 3.01 7.24
C GLY A 77 13.03 2.49 7.19
N GLY A 78 14.02 3.36 6.90
CA GLY A 78 15.38 2.93 6.59
C GLY A 78 15.45 1.85 5.50
N PHE A 79 14.47 1.81 4.60
CA PHE A 79 14.33 0.76 3.60
C PHE A 79 15.38 0.91 2.50
N ALA A 80 16.01 -0.20 2.10
CA ALA A 80 16.93 -0.18 0.97
C ALA A 80 16.22 0.24 -0.32
N GLU A 81 16.88 1.07 -1.13
CA GLU A 81 16.38 1.51 -2.44
C GLU A 81 16.71 0.47 -3.53
N PRO A 82 15.81 0.24 -4.52
CA PRO A 82 14.46 0.80 -4.63
C PRO A 82 13.45 0.06 -3.75
N HIS A 83 12.46 0.78 -3.22
CA HIS A 83 11.32 0.18 -2.52
C HIS A 83 10.00 0.69 -3.10
N THR A 84 8.91 0.02 -2.75
CA THR A 84 7.56 0.35 -3.20
C THR A 84 6.63 0.43 -2.00
N VAL A 85 5.68 1.36 -2.05
CA VAL A 85 4.63 1.51 -1.07
C VAL A 85 3.29 1.16 -1.71
N ILE A 86 2.47 0.43 -0.96
CA ILE A 86 1.09 0.12 -1.30
C ILE A 86 0.25 0.50 -0.10
N VAL A 87 -0.77 1.34 -0.31
CA VAL A 87 -1.73 1.71 0.74
C VAL A 87 -3.13 1.76 0.15
N LYS A 88 -4.13 1.58 1.02
CA LYS A 88 -5.52 1.93 0.71
C LYS A 88 -5.85 3.24 1.42
N VAL A 89 -6.21 4.26 0.66
CA VAL A 89 -6.67 5.55 1.19
C VAL A 89 -8.16 5.68 0.94
N ARG A 90 -8.87 6.22 1.93
CA ARG A 90 -10.28 6.61 1.80
C ARG A 90 -10.48 8.00 2.41
N ILE A 91 -11.48 8.71 1.91
CA ILE A 91 -11.97 9.96 2.48
C ILE A 91 -13.35 9.63 3.04
N ASP A 92 -13.49 9.67 4.37
CA ASP A 92 -14.71 9.25 5.06
C ASP A 92 -15.78 10.34 5.09
N ASP A 93 -15.37 11.61 5.13
CA ASP A 93 -16.26 12.76 5.05
C ASP A 93 -15.79 13.72 3.95
N TRP A 94 -16.74 14.19 3.14
CA TRP A 94 -16.51 15.14 2.07
C TRP A 94 -17.38 16.37 2.33
N GLY A 95 -16.83 17.34 3.06
CA GLY A 95 -17.43 18.66 3.17
C GLY A 95 -17.43 19.39 1.83
N ASP A 96 -18.29 20.40 1.68
CA ASP A 96 -18.43 21.26 0.48
C ASP A 96 -17.24 22.25 0.33
N ASN A 97 -16.04 21.75 0.58
CA ASN A 97 -14.78 22.44 0.45
C ASN A 97 -14.05 21.79 -0.72
N ASP A 98 -13.91 22.50 -1.83
CA ASP A 98 -13.42 22.04 -3.15
C ASP A 98 -12.02 21.38 -3.18
N LEU A 99 -11.36 21.15 -2.04
CA LEU A 99 -9.93 20.82 -1.95
C LEU A 99 -9.59 19.65 -1.00
N SER A 100 -10.57 18.86 -0.54
CA SER A 100 -10.29 17.67 0.28
C SER A 100 -9.40 16.67 -0.47
N ARG A 101 -8.23 16.35 0.10
CA ARG A 101 -7.22 15.47 -0.52
C ARG A 101 -6.63 14.53 0.51
N ALA A 102 -6.42 13.29 0.10
CA ALA A 102 -5.66 12.31 0.85
C ALA A 102 -4.84 11.47 -0.14
N GLY A 103 -3.67 10.99 0.28
CA GLY A 103 -2.78 10.26 -0.62
C GLY A 103 -1.50 9.79 0.05
N ILE A 104 -0.56 9.34 -0.78
CA ILE A 104 0.78 8.93 -0.35
C ILE A 104 1.81 9.92 -0.91
N GLY A 105 2.72 10.37 -0.05
CA GLY A 105 3.98 11.01 -0.45
C GLY A 105 5.16 10.05 -0.27
N VAL A 106 6.14 10.11 -1.18
CA VAL A 106 7.42 9.42 -1.03
C VAL A 106 8.54 10.45 -1.01
N ARG A 107 9.60 10.18 -0.24
CA ARG A 107 10.73 11.11 -0.07
C ARG A 107 10.31 12.47 0.48
N ILE A 108 9.37 12.46 1.43
CA ILE A 108 8.99 13.64 2.19
C ILE A 108 10.04 13.95 3.25
N ASN A 109 10.34 15.22 3.46
CA ASN A 109 11.08 15.65 4.64
C ASN A 109 10.09 15.74 5.81
N PRO A 110 10.30 14.99 6.92
CA PRO A 110 9.35 14.96 8.04
C PRO A 110 9.09 16.30 8.74
N ALA A 111 9.92 17.32 8.50
CA ALA A 111 9.81 18.64 9.11
C ALA A 111 9.58 19.77 8.08
N ALA A 112 9.16 19.44 6.85
CA ALA A 112 8.96 20.40 5.76
C ALA A 112 7.51 20.87 5.62
#